data_AF-K1TFG1-F1
#
_entry.id   AF-K1TFG1-F1
#
_cell.length_a   1.000
_cell.length_b   1.000
_cell.length_c   1.000
_cell.angle_alpha   90.00
_cell.angle_beta   90.00
_cell.angle_gamma   90.00
#
_symmetry.space_group_name_H-M   'P 1'
#
loop_
_entity.id
_entity.type
_entity.pdbx_description
1 polymer ?
#
loop_
_entity_poly.entity_id
_entity_poly.type
_entity_poly.pdbx_seq_one_letter_code
_entity_poly.pdbx_strand_id
1 'polypeptide(L)' 'MAQLSDRLNRLAPSATLAMSQKSSEMKAQGIDVINMSVGEPDFNTPDNIKTGSKEGYDENY' A
#
# COMPACT_ATOMS: atom_id res chain seq x y z
N MET A 1 -5.66 25.95 11.22
CA MET A 1 -4.50 25.04 11.11
C MET A 1 -4.54 24.13 12.32
N ALA A 2 -4.68 22.82 12.14
CA ALA A 2 -4.72 21.90 13.27
C ALA A 2 -3.37 21.91 14.00
N GLN A 3 -3.38 22.06 15.32
CA GLN A 3 -2.17 21.98 16.14
C GLN A 3 -1.72 20.52 16.19
N LEU A 4 -0.65 20.20 15.47
CA LEU A 4 -0.04 18.86 15.46
C LEU A 4 0.99 18.74 16.58
N SER A 5 1.24 17.51 17.04
CA SER A 5 2.29 17.25 18.05
C SER A 5 3.69 17.47 17.46
N ASP A 6 4.63 17.93 18.29
CA ASP A 6 6.01 18.20 17.87
C ASP A 6 6.73 16.96 17.34
N ARG A 7 6.35 15.77 17.83
CA ARG A 7 6.89 14.50 17.33
C ARG A 7 6.56 14.28 15.85
N LEU A 8 5.34 14.62 15.44
CA LEU A 8 4.90 14.46 14.06
C LEU A 8 5.59 15.48 13.14
N ASN A 9 5.77 16.72 13.61
CA ASN A 9 6.48 17.77 12.86
C ASN A 9 7.96 17.46 12.59
N ARG A 10 8.58 16.56 13.38
CA ARG A 10 9.97 16.11 13.20
C ARG A 10 10.14 14.96 12.21
N LEU A 11 9.05 14.32 11.78
CA LEU A 11 9.14 13.18 10.87
C LEU A 11 9.38 13.65 9.44
N ALA A 12 10.48 13.20 8.84
CA ALA A 12 10.76 13.47 7.45
C ALA A 12 9.76 12.72 6.54
N PRO A 13 9.42 13.28 5.37
CA PRO A 13 8.64 12.56 4.36
C PRO A 13 9.31 11.23 3.97
N SER A 14 8.50 10.19 3.77
CA SER A 14 9.00 8.88 3.37
C SER A 14 9.43 8.88 1.91
N ALA A 15 10.73 8.64 1.66
CA ALA A 15 11.28 8.52 0.31
C ALA A 15 10.73 7.29 -0.44
N THR A 16 10.50 6.17 0.26
CA THR A 16 9.95 4.95 -0.34
C THR A 16 8.50 5.13 -0.78
N LEU A 17 7.71 5.86 0.02
CA LEU A 17 6.33 6.19 -0.32
C LEU A 17 6.25 7.16 -1.49
N ALA A 18 7.09 8.20 -1.50
CA ALA A 18 7.15 9.16 -2.59
C ALA A 18 7.52 8.50 -3.94
N MET A 19 8.49 7.58 -3.92
CA MET A 19 8.87 6.82 -5.12
C MET A 19 7.73 5.91 -5.61
N SER A 20 7.06 5.21 -4.69
CA SER A 20 5.92 4.35 -5.03
C SER A 20 4.78 5.17 -5.66
N GLN A 21 4.42 6.32 -5.06
CA GLN A 21 3.41 7.23 -5.60
C GLN A 21 3.78 7.71 -7.00
N LYS A 22 5.03 8.13 -7.20
CA LYS A 22 5.49 8.61 -8.51
C LYS A 22 5.39 7.54 -9.60
N SER A 23 5.78 6.30 -9.28
CA SER A 23 5.69 5.19 -10.23
C SER A 23 4.24 4.88 -10.63
N SER A 24 3.30 4.95 -9.67
CA SER A 24 1.87 4.74 -9.92
C SER A 24 1.26 5.86 -10.76
N GLU A 25 1.64 7.13 -10.52
CA GLU A 25 1.22 8.27 -11.34
C GLU A 25 1.70 8.14 -12.79
N MET A 26 2.96 7.78 -13.00
CA MET A 26 3.52 7.61 -14.35
C MET A 26 2.82 6.46 -15.09
N LYS A 27 2.53 5.34 -14.40
CA LYS A 27 1.76 4.23 -14.95
C LYS A 27 0.33 4.66 -15.33
N ALA A 28 -0.32 5.48 -14.49
CA ALA A 28 -1.65 6.03 -14.78
C ALA A 28 -1.66 7.00 -15.98
N GLN A 29 -0.53 7.65 -16.27
CA GLN A 29 -0.33 8.47 -17.46
C GLN A 29 -0.04 7.64 -18.73
N GLY A 30 -0.03 6.31 -18.64
CA GLY A 30 0.25 5.41 -19.76
C GLY A 30 1.74 5.22 -20.05
N ILE A 31 2.63 5.68 -19.16
CA ILE A 31 4.07 5.43 -19.28
C ILE A 31 4.34 4.00 -18.82
N ASP A 32 5.10 3.24 -19.62
CA ASP A 32 5.54 1.91 -19.25
C ASP A 32 6.61 2.01 -18.16
N VAL A 33 6.24 1.67 -16.93
CA VAL A 33 7.08 1.77 -15.73
C VAL A 33 7.21 0.40 -15.10
N ILE A 34 8.46 -0.11 -15.07
CA ILE A 34 8.82 -1.31 -14.33
C ILE A 34 9.09 -0.90 -12.88
N ASN A 35 8.12 -1.16 -12.01
CA ASN A 35 8.26 -0.86 -10.59
C ASN A 35 9.00 -2.01 -9.87
N MET A 36 10.23 -1.74 -9.41
CA MET A 36 11.04 -2.66 -8.59
C MET A 36 11.14 -2.23 -7.11
N SER A 37 10.29 -1.30 -6.69
CA SER A 37 10.30 -0.73 -5.33
C SER A 37 9.33 -1.40 -4.37
N VAL A 38 8.40 -2.18 -4.91
CA VAL A 38 7.37 -2.88 -4.15
C VAL A 38 7.97 -4.13 -3.52
N GLY A 39 7.86 -4.25 -2.20
CA GLY A 39 8.39 -5.38 -1.42
C GLY A 39 7.39 -6.51 -1.18
N GLU A 40 6.18 -6.41 -1.72
CA GLU A 40 5.15 -7.46 -1.66
C GLU A 40 5.22 -8.36 -2.90
N PRO A 41 4.84 -9.64 -2.77
CA PRO A 41 4.79 -10.55 -3.91
C PRO A 41 3.73 -10.16 -4.94
N ASP A 42 3.93 -10.56 -6.18
CA ASP A 42 3.02 -10.35 -7.31
C ASP A 42 1.83 -11.33 -7.35
N PHE A 43 1.87 -12.38 -6.53
CA PHE A 43 0.80 -13.38 -6.45
C PHE A 43 -0.36 -12.90 -5.59
N ASN A 44 -1.57 -13.29 -6.00
CA ASN A 44 -2.74 -13.11 -5.16
C ASN A 44 -2.65 -13.98 -3.89
N THR A 45 -3.33 -13.54 -2.84
CA THR A 45 -3.54 -14.34 -1.63
C THR A 45 -4.05 -15.75 -1.97
N PRO A 46 -3.51 -16.82 -1.36
CA PRO A 46 -3.99 -18.19 -1.53
C PRO A 46 -5.49 -18.37 -1.22
N ASP A 47 -6.14 -19.30 -1.92
CA ASP A 47 -7.60 -19.48 -1.83
C ASP A 47 -8.07 -20.02 -0.48
N ASN A 48 -7.26 -20.83 0.20
CA ASN A 48 -7.59 -21.28 1.56
C ASN A 48 -7.72 -20.11 2.54
N ILE A 49 -6.89 -19.07 2.39
CA ILE A 49 -6.97 -17.85 3.22
C ILE A 49 -8.20 -17.02 2.84
N LYS A 50 -8.51 -16.90 1.54
CA LYS A 50 -9.73 -16.20 1.08
C LYS A 50 -11.00 -16.88 1.60
N THR A 51 -11.08 -18.21 1.52
CA THR A 51 -12.22 -18.99 2.02
C THR A 51 -12.37 -18.83 3.52
N GLY A 52 -11.29 -19.01 4.30
CA GLY A 52 -11.36 -18.83 5.75
C GLY A 52 -11.74 -17.40 6.17
N SER A 53 -11.28 -16.38 5.42
CA SER A 53 -11.68 -14.98 5.68
C SER A 53 -13.17 -14.75 5.41
N LYS A 54 -13.72 -15.40 4.37
CA LYS A 54 -15.14 -15.34 4.05
C LYS A 54 -15.98 -16.06 5.09
N GLU A 55 -15.58 -17.26 5.50
CA GLU A 55 -16.27 -18.03 6.54
C GLU A 55 -16.32 -17.26 7.86
N GLY A 56 -15.21 -16.68 8.31
CA GLY A 56 -15.20 -15.85 9.52
C GLY A 56 -16.12 -14.63 9.44
N TYR A 57 -16.19 -13.99 8.27
CA TYR A 57 -17.14 -12.90 8.03
C TYR A 57 -18.60 -13.38 8.10
N ASP A 58 -18.92 -14.49 7.44
CA ASP A 58 -20.27 -15.07 7.40
C ASP A 58 -20.71 -15.58 8.79
N GLU A 59 -19.77 -16.06 9.61
CA GLU A 59 -20.00 -16.53 10.99
C GLU A 59 -20.06 -15.38 12.02
N ASN A 60 -19.83 -14.12 11.60
CA ASN A 60 -19.89 -12.93 12.43
C ASN A 60 -18.97 -13.00 13.67
N TYR A 61 -17.75 -13.52 13.46
CA TYR A 61 -16.68 -13.61 14.46
C TYR A 61 -15.74 -12.40 14.41
#